data_AF-H5SAU0-F1
#
_entry.id   AF-H5SAU0-F1
#
_cell.length_a   1.000
_cell.length_b   1.000
_cell.length_c   1.000
_cell.angle_alpha   90.00
_cell.angle_beta   90.00
_cell.angle_gamma   90.00
#
_symmetry.space_group_name_H-M   'P 1'
#
loop_
_entity.id
_entity.type
_entity.pdbx_description
1 polymer ?
#
loop_
_entity_poly.entity_id
_entity_poly.type
_entity_poly.pdbx_seq_one_letter_code
_entity_poly.pdbx_strand_id
1 'polypeptide(L)'
;MASGKAVLFVLSLCWPMFLTGASIGGEIPVEASGKGEQNLSRPIEAKKSSQTDGRQLVITTGRCVGLTQADAESEAERTATENRIKVLRQMARELAGAELSSSAVVTEWAWLTSQPGVTQKVTKASNVKDYGWTAEQEITVTIPYSVLSEWSARLKAYRAWYWQKRLLAVAGTIASAVLAVVAMVGLDRMTRGYYRGLVVTVVLLILACVVSAIWISALWLLG
;
A
#
# COMPACT_ATOMS: atom_id res chain seq x y z
N MET A 1 13.66 -32.64 -46.87
CA MET A 1 13.01 -33.01 -45.59
C MET A 1 13.86 -32.46 -44.44
N ALA A 2 13.62 -31.22 -44.00
CA ALA A 2 14.32 -30.61 -42.87
C ALA A 2 13.52 -29.41 -42.35
N SER A 3 12.35 -29.66 -41.76
CA SER A 3 11.53 -28.61 -41.15
C SER A 3 10.74 -29.19 -39.98
N GLY A 4 11.42 -29.52 -38.88
CA GLY A 4 10.75 -30.12 -37.72
C GLY A 4 11.40 -29.86 -36.37
N LYS A 5 12.40 -28.97 -36.27
CA LYS A 5 13.15 -28.75 -35.02
C LYS A 5 13.09 -27.33 -34.46
N ALA A 6 12.58 -26.35 -35.20
CA ALA A 6 12.61 -24.94 -34.76
C ALA A 6 11.43 -24.53 -33.86
N VAL A 7 10.34 -25.30 -33.81
CA VAL A 7 9.10 -24.88 -33.10
C VAL A 7 9.06 -25.34 -31.63
N LEU A 8 9.91 -26.28 -31.24
CA LEU A 8 9.91 -26.85 -29.87
C LEU A 8 10.70 -26.03 -28.84
N PHE A 9 11.43 -24.99 -29.24
CA PHE A 9 12.26 -24.21 -28.30
C PHE A 9 11.54 -23.04 -27.62
N VAL A 10 10.37 -22.63 -28.09
CA VAL A 10 9.69 -21.41 -27.57
C VAL A 10 8.72 -21.72 -26.42
N LEU A 11 8.27 -22.97 -26.27
CA LEU A 11 7.30 -23.36 -25.23
C LEU A 11 7.93 -23.75 -23.88
N SER A 12 9.26 -23.80 -23.76
CA SER A 12 9.93 -24.27 -22.54
C SER A 12 10.32 -23.18 -21.55
N LEU A 13 10.01 -21.91 -21.80
CA LEU A 13 10.39 -20.78 -20.94
C LEU A 13 9.26 -20.26 -20.01
N CYS A 14 8.12 -20.93 -19.96
CA CYS A 14 6.97 -20.57 -19.11
C CYS A 14 6.76 -21.54 -17.94
N TRP A 15 7.74 -21.67 -17.04
CA TRP A 15 7.66 -22.00 -15.59
C TRP A 15 9.10 -22.37 -15.12
N PRO A 16 9.64 -21.92 -13.96
CA PRO A 16 8.91 -21.71 -12.72
C PRO A 16 9.30 -20.48 -11.85
N MET A 17 8.31 -19.79 -11.30
CA MET A 17 8.48 -18.92 -10.12
C MET A 17 7.23 -18.96 -9.22
N PHE A 18 6.90 -20.15 -8.72
CA PHE A 18 5.98 -20.30 -7.60
C PHE A 18 6.57 -21.34 -6.65
N LEU A 19 7.49 -20.91 -5.78
CA LEU A 19 7.85 -21.61 -4.54
C LEU A 19 8.88 -20.79 -3.76
N THR A 20 8.38 -19.82 -2.99
CA THR A 20 9.01 -19.42 -1.72
C THR A 20 7.90 -18.96 -0.79
N GLY A 21 7.55 -19.85 0.13
CA GLY A 21 6.83 -19.46 1.34
C GLY A 21 7.76 -18.71 2.28
N ALA A 22 7.18 -17.80 3.06
CA ALA A 22 7.67 -17.45 4.37
C ALA A 22 6.44 -17.20 5.25
N SER A 23 6.13 -18.22 6.04
CA SER A 23 5.28 -18.12 7.21
C SER A 23 5.96 -17.17 8.20
N ILE A 24 5.28 -16.09 8.59
CA ILE A 24 5.63 -15.31 9.78
C ILE A 24 4.37 -15.31 10.66
N GLY A 25 4.26 -16.36 11.47
CA GLY A 25 3.44 -16.36 12.66
C GLY A 25 4.17 -15.55 13.73
N GLY A 26 3.65 -14.36 14.01
CA GLY A 26 3.99 -13.58 15.18
C GLY A 26 2.78 -13.54 16.09
N GLU A 27 2.78 -14.37 17.13
CA GLU A 27 1.83 -14.29 18.22
C GLU A 27 2.07 -12.97 18.97
N ILE A 28 1.09 -12.08 18.94
CA ILE A 28 1.05 -10.89 19.79
C ILE A 28 0.48 -11.34 21.14
N PRO A 29 1.19 -11.17 22.26
CA PRO A 29 0.57 -11.34 23.56
C PRO A 29 -0.44 -10.20 23.79
N VAL A 30 -1.72 -10.53 23.68
CA VAL A 30 -2.83 -9.69 24.13
C VAL A 30 -2.90 -9.84 25.65
N GLU A 31 -2.32 -8.88 26.36
CA GLU A 31 -2.50 -8.75 27.80
C GLU A 31 -3.91 -8.23 28.07
N ALA A 32 -4.82 -9.17 28.30
CA ALA A 32 -6.18 -8.91 28.74
C ALA A 32 -6.14 -8.45 30.22
N SER A 33 -6.08 -7.13 30.43
CA SER A 33 -6.33 -6.54 31.75
C SER A 33 -7.84 -6.47 31.98
N GLY A 34 -8.30 -7.29 32.92
CA GLY A 34 -9.70 -7.44 33.28
C GLY A 34 -10.24 -6.31 34.15
N LYS A 35 -11.54 -6.06 33.96
CA LYS A 35 -12.55 -5.62 34.94
C LYS A 35 -12.17 -4.47 35.89
N GLY A 36 -12.66 -3.29 35.51
CA GLY A 36 -13.85 -2.73 36.14
C GLY A 36 -13.63 -1.89 37.40
N GLU A 37 -13.89 -0.59 37.28
CA GLU A 37 -14.66 0.14 38.29
C GLU A 37 -15.25 1.42 37.68
N GLN A 38 -16.55 1.57 37.89
CA GLN A 38 -17.30 2.78 37.62
C GLN A 38 -16.76 3.90 38.52
N ASN A 39 -16.47 5.07 37.97
CA ASN A 39 -16.73 6.31 38.71
C ASN A 39 -16.96 7.50 37.78
N LEU A 40 -18.20 7.97 37.88
CA LEU A 40 -18.74 9.21 37.35
C LEU A 40 -18.11 10.39 38.10
N SER A 41 -17.27 11.19 37.45
CA SER A 41 -16.97 12.57 37.87
C SER A 41 -16.30 13.36 36.73
N ARG A 42 -17.08 14.22 36.09
CA ARG A 42 -16.62 15.53 35.57
C ARG A 42 -16.83 16.55 36.70
N PRO A 43 -16.24 17.76 36.68
CA PRO A 43 -15.22 18.31 35.76
C PRO A 43 -14.09 19.06 36.50
N ILE A 44 -12.86 19.08 35.97
CA ILE A 44 -12.02 20.29 36.01
C ILE A 44 -11.23 20.35 34.69
N GLU A 45 -11.56 21.35 33.87
CA GLU A 45 -10.74 21.82 32.77
C GLU A 45 -9.42 22.38 33.33
N ALA A 46 -8.45 21.50 33.60
CA ALA A 46 -7.06 21.90 33.63
C ALA A 46 -6.58 21.95 32.18
N LYS A 47 -6.75 23.12 31.54
CA LYS A 47 -6.12 23.47 30.27
C LYS A 47 -4.62 23.60 30.50
N LYS A 48 -3.95 22.48 30.80
CA LYS A 48 -2.49 22.37 30.84
C LYS A 48 -2.07 22.33 29.38
N SER A 49 -1.79 23.50 28.82
CA SER A 49 -1.02 23.65 27.59
C SER A 49 0.39 23.14 27.85
N SER A 50 0.55 21.83 28.00
CA SER A 50 1.80 21.19 27.65
C SER A 50 1.92 21.39 26.15
N GLN A 51 2.76 22.34 25.79
CA GLN A 51 3.30 22.53 24.45
C GLN A 51 3.95 21.21 24.04
N THR A 52 3.13 20.27 23.56
CA THR A 52 3.61 19.01 23.00
C THR A 52 4.21 19.38 21.66
N ASP A 53 5.54 19.31 21.59
CA ASP A 53 6.36 19.74 20.46
C ASP A 53 6.20 18.76 19.28
N GLY A 54 4.98 18.66 18.76
CA GLY A 54 4.58 17.67 17.78
C GLY A 54 3.21 17.95 17.13
N ARG A 55 2.89 17.15 16.11
CA ARG A 55 1.61 17.22 15.38
C ARG A 55 0.61 16.27 16.03
N GLN A 56 -0.55 16.80 16.39
CA GLN A 56 -1.69 16.01 16.87
C GLN A 56 -2.57 15.62 15.69
N LEU A 57 -2.87 14.34 15.54
CA LEU A 57 -3.87 13.80 14.64
C LEU A 57 -5.10 13.38 15.42
N VAL A 58 -6.25 13.84 14.97
CA VAL A 58 -7.54 13.48 15.52
C VAL A 58 -8.31 12.71 14.45
N ILE A 59 -8.62 11.45 14.73
CA ILE A 59 -9.40 10.57 13.86
C ILE A 59 -10.74 10.34 14.55
N THR A 60 -11.80 10.90 13.98
CA THR A 60 -13.17 10.73 14.46
C THR A 60 -13.94 9.77 13.56
N THR A 61 -14.73 8.89 14.16
CA THR A 61 -15.64 7.99 13.42
C THR A 61 -16.90 8.70 12.95
N GLY A 62 -17.32 9.75 13.65
CA GLY A 62 -18.69 10.21 13.61
C GLY A 62 -19.62 9.26 14.38
N ARG A 63 -20.93 9.49 14.27
CA ARG A 63 -21.97 8.71 14.95
C ARG A 63 -22.28 7.44 14.17
N CYS A 64 -21.90 6.29 14.73
CA CYS A 64 -22.28 4.99 14.20
C CYS A 64 -23.51 4.48 14.96
N VAL A 65 -24.50 3.96 14.24
CA VAL A 65 -25.78 3.49 14.80
C VAL A 65 -25.85 1.97 14.73
N GLY A 66 -26.39 1.33 15.76
CA GLY A 66 -26.56 -0.13 15.82
C GLY A 66 -27.79 -0.55 16.62
N LEU A 67 -28.32 -1.73 16.30
CA LEU A 67 -29.44 -2.33 17.04
C LEU A 67 -29.01 -2.77 18.44
N THR A 68 -27.78 -3.28 18.57
CA THR A 68 -27.13 -3.58 19.84
C THR A 68 -25.93 -2.67 20.09
N GLN A 69 -25.50 -2.58 21.35
CA GLN A 69 -24.28 -1.86 21.71
C GLN A 69 -23.05 -2.41 20.96
N ALA A 70 -22.93 -3.74 20.89
CA ALA A 70 -21.82 -4.41 20.22
C ALA A 70 -21.77 -4.10 18.72
N ASP A 71 -22.93 -4.05 18.05
CA ASP A 71 -23.00 -3.70 16.63
C ASP A 71 -22.57 -2.25 16.39
N ALA A 72 -23.06 -1.32 17.22
CA ALA A 72 -22.70 0.09 17.10
C ALA A 72 -21.19 0.31 17.33
N GLU A 73 -20.62 -0.36 18.33
CA GLU A 73 -19.18 -0.29 18.64
C GLU A 73 -18.31 -0.91 17.54
N SER A 74 -18.72 -2.06 16.98
CA SER A 74 -18.03 -2.71 15.86
C SER A 74 -18.02 -1.83 14.61
N GLU A 75 -19.16 -1.20 14.28
CA GLU A 75 -19.25 -0.30 13.13
C GLU A 75 -18.44 0.99 13.35
N ALA A 76 -18.40 1.50 14.59
CA ALA A 76 -17.52 2.60 14.95
C ALA A 76 -16.05 2.23 14.75
N GLU A 77 -15.62 1.05 15.21
CA GLU A 77 -14.24 0.60 15.05
C GLU A 77 -13.83 0.39 13.59
N ARG A 78 -14.73 -0.16 12.77
CA ARG A 78 -14.55 -0.28 11.33
C ARG A 78 -14.38 1.09 10.68
N THR A 79 -15.29 2.02 10.98
CA THR A 79 -15.25 3.40 10.46
C THR A 79 -13.98 4.13 10.91
N ALA A 80 -13.52 3.89 12.16
CA ALA A 80 -12.30 4.46 12.71
C ALA A 80 -11.08 4.01 11.91
N THR A 81 -11.05 2.72 11.56
CA THR A 81 -10.00 2.12 10.76
C THR A 81 -9.94 2.70 9.36
N GLU A 82 -11.09 2.87 8.70
CA GLU A 82 -11.17 3.49 7.37
C GLU A 82 -10.74 4.96 7.40
N ASN A 83 -11.20 5.73 8.39
CA ASN A 83 -10.84 7.13 8.56
C ASN A 83 -9.36 7.30 8.90
N ARG A 84 -8.79 6.41 9.73
CA ARG A 84 -7.35 6.36 9.99
C ARG A 84 -6.55 6.22 8.70
N ILE A 85 -6.97 5.32 7.80
CA ILE A 85 -6.30 5.12 6.51
C ILE A 85 -6.33 6.40 5.67
N LYS A 86 -7.49 7.07 5.59
CA LYS A 86 -7.65 8.32 4.84
C LYS A 86 -6.76 9.44 5.40
N VAL A 87 -6.80 9.65 6.71
CA VAL A 87 -6.01 10.68 7.38
C VAL A 87 -4.51 10.43 7.20
N LEU A 88 -4.06 9.18 7.32
CA LEU A 88 -2.63 8.86 7.14
C LEU A 88 -2.17 9.09 5.70
N ARG A 89 -2.99 8.71 4.70
CA ARG A 89 -2.70 9.00 3.29
C ARG A 89 -2.60 10.49 3.02
N GLN A 90 -3.54 11.26 3.56
CA GLN A 90 -3.53 12.71 3.41
C GLN A 90 -2.25 13.30 4.02
N MET A 91 -1.88 12.87 5.22
CA MET A 91 -0.66 13.34 5.86
C MET A 91 0.60 12.95 5.08
N ALA A 92 0.67 11.74 4.54
CA ALA A 92 1.79 11.32 3.69
C ALA A 92 1.89 12.15 2.40
N ARG A 93 0.74 12.50 1.81
CA ARG A 93 0.65 13.39 0.65
C ARG A 93 1.10 14.82 1.00
N GLU A 94 0.69 15.34 2.14
CA GLU A 94 1.09 16.69 2.60
C GLU A 94 2.60 16.77 2.88
N LEU A 95 3.18 15.76 3.55
CA LEU A 95 4.58 15.79 3.98
C LEU A 95 5.59 15.43 2.88
N ALA A 96 5.23 14.50 1.99
CA ALA A 96 6.16 13.95 1.00
C ALA A 96 5.59 13.92 -0.43
N GLY A 97 4.32 14.30 -0.63
CA GLY A 97 3.62 14.09 -1.90
C GLY A 97 3.56 12.62 -2.30
N ALA A 98 3.63 11.71 -1.33
CA ALA A 98 3.59 10.27 -1.56
C ALA A 98 2.14 9.77 -1.53
N GLU A 99 1.81 8.87 -2.46
CA GLU A 99 0.54 8.14 -2.43
C GLU A 99 0.79 6.74 -1.87
N LEU A 100 0.16 6.42 -0.75
CA LEU A 100 0.31 5.13 -0.07
C LEU A 100 -0.84 4.19 -0.43
N SER A 101 -0.48 2.96 -0.85
CA SER A 101 -1.44 1.86 -1.00
C SER A 101 -2.07 1.48 0.34
N SER A 102 -3.19 0.75 0.35
CA SER A 102 -3.85 0.33 1.60
C SER A 102 -2.93 -0.52 2.48
N SER A 103 -2.15 -1.42 1.87
CA SER A 103 -1.15 -2.23 2.56
C SER A 103 -0.03 -1.38 3.16
N ALA A 104 0.54 -0.45 2.37
CA ALA A 104 1.61 0.44 2.82
C ALA A 104 1.16 1.32 3.99
N VAL A 105 -0.09 1.80 3.99
CA VAL A 105 -0.66 2.56 5.11
C VAL A 105 -0.63 1.77 6.42
N VAL A 106 -0.94 0.47 6.39
CA VAL A 106 -0.92 -0.37 7.58
C VAL A 106 0.51 -0.54 8.10
N THR A 107 1.48 -0.79 7.21
CA THR A 107 2.89 -0.90 7.57
C THR A 107 3.45 0.40 8.14
N GLU A 108 3.14 1.53 7.51
CA GLU A 108 3.59 2.85 7.95
C GLU A 108 2.89 3.28 9.24
N TRP A 109 1.62 2.91 9.43
CA TRP A 109 0.94 3.09 10.71
C TRP A 109 1.62 2.31 11.83
N ALA A 110 1.90 1.02 11.60
CA ALA A 110 2.59 0.18 12.57
C ALA A 110 3.96 0.75 12.94
N TRP A 111 4.72 1.21 11.93
CA TRP A 111 6.00 1.88 12.12
C TRP A 111 5.86 3.17 12.94
N LEU A 112 4.86 4.02 12.66
CA LEU A 112 4.62 5.25 13.43
C LEU A 112 4.30 4.95 14.89
N THR A 113 3.41 3.97 15.15
CA THR A 113 3.02 3.61 16.51
C THR A 113 4.12 2.93 17.31
N SER A 114 5.14 2.38 16.64
CA SER A 114 6.30 1.79 17.33
C SER A 114 7.39 2.81 17.66
N GLN A 115 7.28 4.06 17.20
CA GLN A 115 8.28 5.08 17.48
C GLN A 115 8.18 5.63 18.91
N PRO A 116 9.31 5.94 19.56
CA PRO A 116 9.31 6.50 20.89
C PRO A 116 8.66 7.89 20.91
N GLY A 117 7.84 8.14 21.94
CA GLY A 117 7.15 9.42 22.14
C GLY A 117 5.84 9.58 21.34
N VAL A 118 5.51 8.63 20.46
CA VAL A 118 4.19 8.58 19.83
C VAL A 118 3.18 8.07 20.85
N THR A 119 2.17 8.88 21.15
CA THR A 119 1.12 8.51 22.11
C THR A 119 -0.21 8.40 21.41
N GLN A 120 -0.96 7.34 21.72
CA GLN A 120 -2.30 7.10 21.21
C GLN A 120 -3.30 7.11 22.37
N LYS A 121 -4.27 8.02 22.31
CA LYS A 121 -5.39 8.08 23.24
C LYS A 121 -6.66 7.71 22.47
N VAL A 122 -7.31 6.63 22.90
CA VAL A 122 -8.59 6.20 22.34
C VAL A 122 -9.69 6.56 23.33
N THR A 123 -10.63 7.39 22.89
CA THR A 123 -11.83 7.72 23.64
C THR A 123 -13.00 7.04 22.95
N LYS A 124 -13.73 6.19 23.68
CA LYS A 124 -14.96 5.54 23.22
C LYS A 124 -16.13 6.10 24.01
N ALA A 125 -17.17 6.54 23.32
CA ALA A 125 -18.41 7.00 23.93
C ALA A 125 -19.57 6.22 23.30
N SER A 126 -20.33 5.49 24.12
CA SER A 126 -21.57 4.85 23.70
C SER A 126 -22.74 5.49 24.44
N ASN A 127 -23.82 5.74 23.71
CA ASN A 127 -25.04 6.35 24.24
C ASN A 127 -26.28 5.75 23.59
N VAL A 128 -27.29 5.46 24.40
CA VAL A 128 -28.60 4.98 23.97
C VAL A 128 -29.47 6.19 23.58
N LYS A 129 -30.02 6.16 22.37
CA LYS A 129 -30.96 7.18 21.88
C LYS A 129 -32.28 6.53 21.45
N ASP A 130 -33.27 7.36 21.15
CA ASP A 130 -34.63 6.93 20.77
C ASP A 130 -34.67 6.01 19.54
N TYR A 131 -33.62 6.02 18.71
CA TYR A 131 -33.50 5.24 17.48
C TYR A 131 -32.45 4.11 17.56
N GLY A 132 -31.93 3.79 18.76
CA GLY A 132 -30.99 2.69 18.98
C GLY A 132 -29.69 3.11 19.67
N TRP A 133 -28.73 2.18 19.69
CA TRP A 133 -27.40 2.43 20.26
C TRP A 133 -26.58 3.29 19.31
N THR A 134 -25.91 4.28 19.85
CA THR A 134 -24.95 5.11 19.12
C THR A 134 -23.58 5.02 19.75
N ALA A 135 -22.57 4.75 18.94
CA ALA A 135 -21.18 4.74 19.37
C ALA A 135 -20.38 5.79 18.59
N GLU A 136 -19.56 6.53 19.31
CA GLU A 136 -18.58 7.48 18.77
C GLU A 136 -17.21 7.06 19.29
N GLN A 137 -16.21 6.97 18.39
CA GLN A 137 -14.83 6.71 18.75
C GLN A 137 -13.95 7.82 18.21
N GLU A 138 -13.11 8.34 19.09
CA GLU A 138 -12.11 9.36 18.78
C GLU A 138 -10.73 8.82 19.13
N ILE A 139 -9.88 8.72 18.11
CA ILE A 139 -8.48 8.31 18.26
C ILE A 139 -7.63 9.55 18.07
N THR A 140 -7.02 10.00 19.17
CA THR A 140 -6.04 11.08 19.17
C THR A 140 -4.64 10.49 19.18
N VAL A 141 -3.83 10.81 18.18
CA VAL A 141 -2.42 10.42 18.09
C VAL A 141 -1.54 11.65 18.11
N THR A 142 -0.59 11.70 19.04
CA THR A 142 0.39 12.79 19.11
C THR A 142 1.71 12.28 18.58
N ILE A 143 2.22 12.91 17.51
CA ILE A 143 3.46 12.53 16.83
C ILE A 143 4.51 13.62 17.07
N PRO A 144 5.65 13.32 17.71
CA PRO A 144 6.75 14.28 17.89
C PRO A 144 7.31 14.76 16.54
N TYR A 145 7.82 15.99 16.47
CA TYR A 145 8.42 16.52 15.23
C TYR A 145 9.63 15.71 14.73
N SER A 146 10.43 15.14 15.63
CA SER A 146 11.55 14.26 15.28
C SER A 146 11.07 13.06 14.45
N VAL A 147 10.05 12.35 14.94
CA VAL A 147 9.43 11.22 14.26
C VAL A 147 8.78 11.65 12.94
N LEU A 148 8.11 12.79 12.93
CA LEU A 148 7.49 13.34 11.70
C LEU A 148 8.54 13.60 10.62
N SER A 149 9.70 14.13 11.00
CA SER A 149 10.80 14.42 10.07
C SER A 149 11.40 13.13 9.49
N GLU A 150 11.65 12.13 10.32
CA GLU A 150 12.16 10.82 9.90
C GLU A 150 11.16 10.11 8.99
N TRP A 151 9.88 10.13 9.36
CA TRP A 151 8.82 9.59 8.54
C TRP A 151 8.73 10.27 7.18
N SER A 152 8.84 11.60 7.14
CA SER A 152 8.84 12.35 5.87
C SER A 152 10.03 11.97 4.97
N ALA A 153 11.22 11.74 5.55
CA ALA A 153 12.40 11.30 4.82
C ALA A 153 12.21 9.88 4.25
N ARG A 154 11.66 8.96 5.06
CA ARG A 154 11.31 7.60 4.65
C ARG A 154 10.29 7.60 3.50
N LEU A 155 9.23 8.42 3.59
CA LEU A 155 8.24 8.56 2.53
C LEU A 155 8.83 9.12 1.23
N LYS A 156 9.75 10.09 1.31
CA LYS A 156 10.47 10.62 0.14
C LYS A 156 11.36 9.56 -0.50
N ALA A 157 12.05 8.74 0.30
CA ALA A 157 12.84 7.62 -0.20
C ALA A 157 11.96 6.58 -0.91
N TYR A 158 10.79 6.25 -0.33
CA TYR A 158 9.82 5.36 -0.95
C TYR A 158 9.33 5.92 -2.31
N ARG A 159 9.00 7.21 -2.37
CA ARG A 159 8.62 7.88 -3.60
C ARG A 159 9.75 7.86 -4.64
N ALA A 160 10.98 8.15 -4.24
CA ALA A 160 12.13 8.14 -5.15
C ALA A 160 12.34 6.74 -5.76
N TRP A 161 12.28 5.71 -4.93
CA TRP A 161 12.38 4.31 -5.36
C TRP A 161 11.24 3.93 -6.32
N TYR A 162 10.01 4.37 -6.04
CA TYR A 162 8.86 4.18 -6.93
C TYR A 162 9.09 4.80 -8.31
N TRP A 163 9.58 6.05 -8.35
CA TRP A 163 9.88 6.74 -9.61
C TRP A 163 11.04 6.11 -10.38
N GLN A 164 12.09 5.68 -9.69
CA GLN A 164 13.22 4.98 -10.31
C GLN A 164 12.77 3.69 -11.02
N LYS A 165 11.90 2.89 -10.37
CA LYS A 165 11.34 1.68 -10.99
C LYS A 165 10.52 1.98 -12.24
N ARG A 166 9.69 3.02 -12.21
CA ARG A 166 8.92 3.44 -13.39
C ARG A 166 9.83 3.88 -14.54
N LEU A 167 10.86 4.67 -14.25
CA LEU A 167 11.82 5.09 -15.26
C LEU A 167 12.57 3.89 -15.87
N LEU A 168 12.93 2.90 -15.05
CA LEU A 168 13.59 1.69 -15.52
C LEU A 168 12.67 0.82 -16.41
N ALA A 169 11.38 0.74 -16.08
CA ALA A 169 10.39 0.06 -16.94
C ALA A 169 10.20 0.76 -18.29
N VAL A 170 10.16 2.10 -18.30
CA VAL A 170 10.12 2.90 -19.54
C VAL A 170 11.38 2.68 -20.36
N ALA A 171 12.57 2.76 -19.75
CA ALA A 171 13.84 2.51 -20.42
C ALA A 171 13.91 1.08 -21.01
N GLY A 172 13.44 0.07 -20.26
CA GLY A 172 13.34 -1.31 -20.73
C GLY A 172 12.40 -1.48 -21.94
N THR A 173 11.30 -0.73 -21.98
CA THR A 173 10.37 -0.71 -23.12
C THR A 173 11.01 -0.09 -24.37
N ILE A 174 11.77 0.99 -24.21
CA ILE A 174 12.49 1.62 -25.33
C ILE A 174 13.57 0.67 -25.85
N ALA A 175 14.35 0.06 -24.96
CA ALA A 175 15.41 -0.88 -25.32
C ALA A 175 14.85 -2.11 -26.05
N SER A 176 13.71 -2.68 -25.61
CA SER A 176 13.08 -3.82 -26.27
C SER A 176 12.54 -3.46 -27.66
N ALA A 177 11.99 -2.25 -27.82
CA ALA A 177 11.54 -1.76 -29.13
C ALA A 177 12.70 -1.61 -30.12
N VAL A 178 13.82 -1.02 -29.69
CA VAL A 178 15.04 -0.91 -30.53
C VAL A 178 15.54 -2.29 -30.93
N LEU A 179 15.61 -3.23 -29.97
CA LEU A 179 16.05 -4.60 -30.23
C LEU A 179 15.12 -5.33 -31.22
N ALA A 180 13.81 -5.12 -31.12
CA ALA A 180 12.84 -5.68 -32.06
C ALA A 180 13.04 -5.15 -33.48
N VAL A 181 13.30 -3.84 -33.66
CA VAL A 181 13.60 -3.27 -34.98
C VAL A 181 14.88 -3.87 -35.56
N VAL A 182 15.94 -3.98 -34.76
CA VAL A 182 17.21 -4.63 -35.18
C VAL A 182 16.96 -6.09 -35.59
N ALA A 183 16.16 -6.83 -34.82
CA ALA A 183 15.79 -8.21 -35.13
C ALA A 183 14.99 -8.32 -36.43
N MET A 184 14.02 -7.42 -36.68
CA MET A 184 13.27 -7.38 -37.94
C MET A 184 14.20 -7.17 -39.14
N VAL A 185 15.12 -6.20 -39.07
CA VAL A 185 16.07 -5.92 -40.16
C VAL A 185 17.00 -7.11 -40.40
N GLY A 186 17.49 -7.75 -39.33
CA GLY A 186 18.33 -8.95 -39.42
C GLY A 186 17.59 -10.12 -40.08
N LEU A 187 16.36 -10.40 -39.66
CA LEU A 187 15.55 -11.48 -40.21
C LEU A 187 15.11 -11.21 -41.65
N ASP A 188 14.80 -9.96 -42.01
CA ASP A 188 14.47 -9.59 -43.41
C ASP A 188 15.67 -9.87 -44.34
N ARG A 189 16.88 -9.49 -43.92
CA ARG A 189 18.10 -9.78 -44.68
C ARG A 189 18.38 -11.27 -44.81
N MET A 190 18.15 -12.07 -43.76
CA MET A 190 18.37 -13.52 -43.81
C MET A 190 17.34 -14.26 -44.67
N THR A 191 16.07 -13.82 -44.64
CA THR A 191 14.97 -14.48 -45.35
C THR A 191 14.82 -14.03 -46.81
N ARG A 192 15.67 -13.10 -47.26
CA ARG A 192 15.65 -12.50 -48.62
C ARG A 192 14.27 -11.95 -49.02
N GLY A 193 13.45 -11.58 -48.04
CA GLY A 193 12.14 -10.96 -48.25
C GLY A 193 10.95 -11.90 -48.48
N TYR A 194 11.11 -13.23 -48.47
CA TYR A 194 10.02 -14.16 -48.80
C TYR A 194 8.92 -14.24 -47.73
N TYR A 195 9.24 -13.93 -46.47
CA TYR A 195 8.34 -14.06 -45.31
C TYR A 195 8.13 -12.75 -44.54
N ARG A 196 8.21 -11.60 -45.20
CA ARG A 196 8.12 -10.27 -44.55
C ARG A 196 6.94 -10.11 -43.60
N GLY A 197 5.74 -10.49 -44.05
CA GLY A 197 4.53 -10.39 -43.23
C GLY A 197 4.61 -11.25 -41.96
N LEU A 198 5.07 -12.49 -42.08
CA LEU A 198 5.18 -13.42 -40.95
C LEU A 198 6.27 -13.00 -39.96
N VAL A 199 7.42 -12.54 -40.44
CA VAL A 199 8.51 -12.05 -39.59
C VAL A 199 8.04 -10.85 -38.78
N VAL A 200 7.37 -9.89 -39.40
CA VAL A 200 6.86 -8.70 -38.71
C VAL A 200 5.81 -9.08 -37.66
N THR A 201 4.85 -9.95 -37.98
CA THR A 201 3.81 -10.34 -37.00
C THR A 201 4.40 -11.09 -35.81
N VAL A 202 5.33 -12.02 -36.02
CA VAL A 202 5.98 -12.77 -34.93
C VAL A 202 6.80 -11.85 -34.04
N VAL A 203 7.61 -10.94 -34.61
CA VAL A 203 8.43 -10.03 -33.80
C VAL A 203 7.55 -9.04 -33.02
N LEU A 204 6.49 -8.52 -33.62
CA LEU A 204 5.53 -7.65 -32.91
C LEU A 204 4.81 -8.38 -31.77
N LEU A 205 4.42 -9.65 -31.99
CA LEU A 205 3.80 -10.46 -30.94
C LEU A 205 4.76 -10.66 -29.76
N ILE A 206 6.02 -11.01 -30.04
CA ILE A 206 7.05 -11.16 -29.00
C ILE A 206 7.27 -9.84 -28.26
N LEU A 207 7.39 -8.72 -28.98
CA LEU A 207 7.54 -7.40 -28.37
C LEU A 207 6.35 -7.07 -27.47
N ALA A 208 5.11 -7.33 -27.92
CA ALA A 208 3.91 -7.11 -27.12
C ALA A 208 3.92 -7.93 -25.82
N CYS A 209 4.36 -9.20 -25.89
CA CYS A 209 4.53 -10.05 -24.70
C CYS A 209 5.61 -9.52 -23.75
N VAL A 210 6.77 -9.10 -24.27
CA VAL A 210 7.85 -8.55 -23.45
C VAL A 210 7.44 -7.24 -22.79
N VAL A 211 6.82 -6.32 -23.53
CA VAL A 211 6.33 -5.05 -22.98
C VAL A 211 5.28 -5.31 -21.90
N SER A 212 4.34 -6.22 -22.15
CA SER A 212 3.33 -6.60 -21.15
C SER A 212 3.99 -7.18 -19.89
N ALA A 213 4.98 -8.06 -20.04
CA ALA A 213 5.72 -8.62 -18.91
C ALA A 213 6.46 -7.53 -18.11
N ILE A 214 7.14 -6.60 -18.77
CA ILE A 214 7.83 -5.46 -18.11
C ILE A 214 6.85 -4.65 -17.26
N TRP A 215 5.67 -4.33 -17.81
CA TRP A 215 4.67 -3.53 -17.09
C TRP A 215 3.94 -4.31 -16.00
N ILE A 216 3.65 -5.60 -16.21
CA ILE A 216 3.08 -6.46 -15.17
C ILE A 216 4.06 -6.58 -14.01
N SER A 217 5.34 -6.86 -14.28
CA SER A 217 6.37 -6.90 -13.23
C SER A 217 6.54 -5.57 -12.54
N ALA A 218 6.50 -4.45 -13.28
CA ALA A 218 6.52 -3.13 -12.66
C ALA A 218 5.32 -2.94 -11.73
N LEU A 219 4.10 -3.24 -12.18
CA LEU A 219 2.88 -3.06 -11.36
C LEU A 219 2.85 -3.97 -10.13
N TRP A 220 3.22 -5.24 -10.26
CA TRP A 220 3.30 -6.18 -9.12
C TRP A 220 4.34 -5.78 -8.09
N LEU A 221 5.44 -5.16 -8.53
CA LEU A 221 6.48 -4.64 -7.63
C LEU A 221 6.14 -3.28 -7.01
N LEU A 222 4.98 -2.70 -7.36
CA LEU A 222 4.51 -1.38 -6.94
C LEU A 222 3.22 -1.43 -6.08
N GLY A 223 2.50 -2.55 -6.03
CA GLY A 223 1.26 -2.74 -5.26
C GLY A 223 1.48 -3.51 -3.96
#